data_AF-A0A0N0BGC4-F1
#
_entry.id   AF-A0A0N0BGC4-F1
#
_cell.length_a   1.000
_cell.length_b   1.000
_cell.length_c   1.000
_cell.angle_alpha   90.00
_cell.angle_beta   90.00
_cell.angle_gamma   90.00
#
_symmetry.space_group_name_H-M   'P 1'
#
loop_
_entity.id
_entity.type
_entity.pdbx_description
1 polymer ?
#
loop_
_entity_poly.entity_id
_entity_poly.type
_entity_poly.pdbx_seq_one_letter_code
_entity_poly.pdbx_strand_id
1 'polypeptide(L)'
;MSDPAESMIDSTYGYGNQSLINLMLTGRAVSHVWDHDQDVGGLNKQNSIGFLALLEHLCYCEVGTFLKSPSYPIWVLGSETHLTVLFSTEKRLVSPETPADQAKRVFRKFDPEGNDFIPANLLQDVLAELGLVTDANCVNIVKKKLDTENLGIILRTNFMDEFFPEEPRTCPDTFPLYHYNGLQHSNLENKVIYHKGQAVLLECTIKGIMESNPMLTVLQTKWPRIEIQWDIGQNPSLN
;
A
#
# COMPACT_ATOMS: atom_id res chain seq x y z
N MET A 1 7.56 18.58 10.68
CA MET A 1 6.68 18.85 11.83
C MET A 1 5.59 19.80 11.38
N SER A 2 4.32 19.41 11.50
CA SER A 2 3.16 20.28 11.23
C SER A 2 3.08 21.41 12.25
N ASP A 3 2.59 22.58 11.84
CA ASP A 3 2.35 23.71 12.74
C ASP A 3 1.23 23.33 13.74
N PRO A 4 1.49 23.32 15.06
CA PRO A 4 0.47 22.99 16.06
C PRO A 4 -0.69 23.98 16.10
N ALA A 5 -0.58 25.15 15.46
CA ALA A 5 -1.66 26.11 15.32
C ALA A 5 -2.55 25.88 14.07
N GLU A 6 -2.16 24.98 13.16
CA GLU A 6 -2.92 24.69 11.96
C GLU A 6 -4.23 23.95 12.30
N SER A 7 -5.36 24.48 11.82
CA SER A 7 -6.66 23.82 11.99
C SER A 7 -6.66 22.46 11.28
N MET A 8 -7.13 21.41 11.96
CA MET A 8 -7.29 20.10 11.33
C MET A 8 -8.51 20.00 10.41
N ILE A 9 -9.35 21.04 10.39
CA ILE A 9 -10.52 21.16 9.53
C ILE A 9 -10.32 22.36 8.63
N ASP A 10 -10.49 22.16 7.33
CA ASP A 10 -10.46 23.24 6.35
C ASP A 10 -11.56 24.26 6.66
N SER A 11 -11.19 25.53 6.85
CA SER A 11 -12.13 26.57 7.25
C SER A 11 -13.12 26.96 6.14
N THR A 12 -12.78 26.68 4.88
CA THR A 12 -13.56 27.07 3.71
C THR A 12 -14.55 25.98 3.33
N TYR A 13 -14.11 24.73 3.32
CA TYR A 13 -14.84 23.60 2.79
C TYR A 13 -15.26 22.58 3.86
N GLY A 14 -14.70 22.66 5.07
CA GLY A 14 -15.11 21.85 6.21
C GLY A 14 -14.60 20.39 6.21
N TYR A 15 -13.79 19.98 5.23
CA TYR A 15 -13.18 18.65 5.23
C TYR A 15 -12.00 18.56 6.21
N GLY A 16 -11.81 17.37 6.78
CA GLY A 16 -10.68 17.09 7.66
C GLY A 16 -9.38 16.89 6.90
N ASN A 17 -8.27 17.44 7.41
CA ASN A 17 -6.95 17.19 6.85
C ASN A 17 -6.44 15.78 7.21
N GLN A 18 -5.29 15.39 6.64
CA GLN A 18 -4.71 14.05 6.87
C GLN A 18 -4.43 13.76 8.36
N SER A 19 -4.06 14.78 9.15
CA SER A 19 -3.86 14.63 10.59
C SER A 19 -5.14 14.24 11.32
N LEU A 20 -6.29 14.83 10.94
CA LEU A 20 -7.59 14.42 11.49
C LEU A 20 -7.97 13.01 11.06
N ILE A 21 -7.77 12.68 9.78
CA ILE A 21 -8.05 11.33 9.24
C ILE A 21 -7.23 10.29 10.01
N ASN A 22 -5.93 10.52 10.17
CA ASN A 22 -5.04 9.62 10.90
C ASN A 22 -5.38 9.54 12.39
N LEU A 23 -5.82 10.65 13.00
CA LEU A 23 -6.31 10.64 14.38
C LEU A 23 -7.52 9.70 14.52
N MET A 24 -8.47 9.77 13.59
CA MET A 24 -9.66 8.92 13.60
C MET A 24 -9.35 7.45 13.31
N LEU A 25 -8.41 7.18 12.41
CA LEU A 25 -8.02 5.82 12.06
C LEU A 25 -7.15 5.16 13.14
N THR A 26 -6.18 5.89 13.68
CA THR A 26 -5.06 5.31 14.43
C THR A 26 -4.97 5.77 15.89
N GLY A 27 -5.75 6.79 16.27
CA GLY A 27 -5.64 7.47 17.55
C GLY A 27 -4.45 8.44 17.65
N ARG A 28 -3.75 8.71 16.54
CA ARG A 28 -2.60 9.64 16.49
C ARG A 28 -2.78 10.68 15.38
N ALA A 29 -2.64 11.96 15.74
CA ALA A 29 -2.66 13.06 14.79
C ALA A 29 -1.27 13.24 14.15
N VAL A 30 -0.99 12.47 13.11
CA VAL A 30 0.22 12.60 12.28
C VAL A 30 -0.18 12.99 10.86
N SER A 31 0.59 13.86 10.20
CA SER A 31 0.29 14.35 8.84
C SER A 31 0.58 13.32 7.75
N HIS A 32 1.28 12.24 8.07
CA HIS A 32 1.84 11.31 7.10
C HIS A 32 1.25 9.91 7.22
N VAL A 33 1.19 9.19 6.10
CA VAL A 33 0.53 7.89 5.95
C VAL A 33 1.52 6.76 5.62
N TRP A 34 2.82 7.02 5.63
CA TRP A 34 3.85 6.00 5.43
C TRP A 34 4.17 5.22 6.70
N ASP A 35 4.81 4.07 6.50
CA ASP A 35 5.25 3.19 7.58
C ASP A 35 6.49 3.75 8.29
N HIS A 36 6.56 3.43 9.57
CA HIS A 36 7.61 3.78 10.52
C HIS A 36 7.76 5.28 10.76
N ASP A 37 8.27 5.61 11.94
CA ASP A 37 8.61 6.99 12.28
C ASP A 37 9.83 7.39 11.44
N GLN A 38 9.61 8.23 10.44
CA GLN A 38 10.70 8.91 9.73
C GLN A 38 11.00 10.24 10.45
N ASP A 39 12.02 10.99 10.01
CA ASP A 39 12.43 12.28 10.63
C ASP A 39 11.27 13.29 10.82
N VAL A 40 10.19 13.13 10.06
CA VAL A 40 9.00 14.00 10.06
C VAL A 40 7.72 13.34 10.60
N GLY A 41 7.80 12.10 11.12
CA GLY A 41 6.66 11.35 11.64
C GLY A 41 6.36 10.07 10.84
N GLY A 42 5.38 9.28 11.30
CA GLY A 42 4.81 8.15 10.55
C GLY A 42 3.99 7.20 11.44
N LEU A 43 3.57 6.07 10.86
CA LEU A 43 2.77 5.06 11.57
C LEU A 43 3.65 3.91 12.06
N ASN A 44 3.50 3.54 13.33
CA ASN A 44 4.44 2.62 13.99
C ASN A 44 3.93 1.18 14.08
N LYS A 45 2.71 0.91 13.61
CA LYS A 45 2.09 -0.43 13.66
C LYS A 45 0.99 -0.55 12.61
N GLN A 46 0.73 -1.80 12.22
CA GLN A 46 -0.47 -2.16 11.46
C GLN A 46 -1.73 -1.71 12.20
N ASN A 47 -2.64 -1.05 11.46
CA ASN A 47 -3.86 -0.53 12.03
C ASN A 47 -5.05 -1.49 11.82
N SER A 48 -6.12 -1.34 12.61
CA SER A 48 -7.33 -2.18 12.44
C SER A 48 -8.07 -1.88 11.14
N ILE A 49 -8.11 -0.61 10.74
CA ILE A 49 -8.73 -0.13 9.50
C ILE A 49 -7.65 0.52 8.64
N GLY A 50 -7.69 0.23 7.35
CA GLY A 50 -6.74 0.73 6.38
C GLY A 50 -7.13 2.07 5.79
N PHE A 51 -6.23 2.62 4.99
CA PHE A 51 -6.46 3.82 4.21
C PHE A 51 -5.82 3.65 2.84
N LEU A 52 -6.50 4.13 1.80
CA LEU A 52 -5.95 4.27 0.45
C LEU A 52 -6.31 5.67 -0.04
N ALA A 53 -5.40 6.33 -0.74
CA ALA A 53 -5.60 7.71 -1.18
C ALA A 53 -5.46 7.81 -2.69
N LEU A 54 -6.39 8.51 -3.34
CA LEU A 54 -6.24 8.86 -4.76
C LEU A 54 -4.98 9.71 -5.00
N LEU A 55 -4.62 10.54 -4.02
CA LEU A 55 -3.41 11.36 -4.03
C LEU A 55 -2.12 10.54 -4.11
N GLU A 56 -2.13 9.26 -3.71
CA GLU A 56 -0.98 8.37 -3.88
C GLU A 56 -0.71 8.05 -5.35
N HIS A 57 -1.77 7.79 -6.11
CA HIS A 57 -1.65 7.57 -7.56
C HIS A 57 -1.09 8.80 -8.27
N LEU A 58 -1.44 9.99 -7.78
CA LEU A 58 -0.96 11.28 -8.28
C LEU A 58 0.44 11.65 -7.74
N CYS A 59 1.11 10.74 -7.03
CA CYS A 59 2.44 10.91 -6.44
C CYS A 59 2.55 12.06 -5.42
N TYR A 60 1.44 12.52 -4.83
CA TYR A 60 1.46 13.53 -3.76
C TYR A 60 1.73 12.94 -2.37
N CYS A 61 1.49 11.64 -2.19
CA CYS A 61 1.81 10.92 -0.96
C CYS A 61 2.18 9.47 -1.24
N GLU A 62 2.81 8.80 -0.28
CA GLU A 62 3.05 7.35 -0.30
C GLU A 62 2.33 6.74 0.91
N VAL A 63 1.37 5.85 0.66
CA VAL A 63 0.63 5.18 1.72
C VAL A 63 1.39 3.91 2.10
N GLY A 64 1.73 3.79 3.38
CA GLY A 64 2.50 2.67 3.92
C GLY A 64 1.70 1.36 3.97
N THR A 65 2.42 0.25 4.04
CA THR A 65 1.87 -1.11 4.16
C THR A 65 1.00 -1.27 5.41
N PHE A 66 1.25 -0.54 6.50
CA PHE A 66 0.41 -0.59 7.71
C PHE A 66 -1.02 -0.10 7.50
N LEU A 67 -1.24 0.79 6.52
CA LEU A 67 -2.56 1.26 6.10
C LEU A 67 -3.07 0.52 4.86
N LYS A 68 -2.20 0.06 3.97
CA LYS A 68 -2.62 -0.76 2.82
C LYS A 68 -3.02 -2.16 3.24
N SER A 69 -2.40 -2.74 4.25
CA SER A 69 -2.69 -4.07 4.77
C SER A 69 -3.08 -3.99 6.25
N PRO A 70 -4.28 -3.48 6.59
CA PRO A 70 -4.78 -3.41 7.97
C PRO A 70 -5.13 -4.78 8.56
N SER A 71 -5.48 -4.87 9.86
CA SER A 71 -5.87 -6.15 10.48
C SER A 71 -7.23 -6.69 10.01
N TYR A 72 -8.12 -5.83 9.54
CA TYR A 72 -9.40 -6.20 8.93
C TYR A 72 -9.45 -5.69 7.50
N PRO A 73 -10.02 -6.43 6.53
CA PRO A 73 -10.12 -6.03 5.13
C PRO A 73 -11.17 -4.91 4.94
N ILE A 74 -10.91 -3.76 5.56
CA ILE A 74 -11.72 -2.55 5.59
C ILE A 74 -10.76 -1.39 5.39
N TRP A 75 -11.05 -0.53 4.42
CA TRP A 75 -10.26 0.64 4.06
C TRP A 75 -11.16 1.86 3.95
N VAL A 76 -10.68 2.98 4.47
CA VAL A 76 -11.19 4.29 4.08
C VAL A 76 -10.48 4.70 2.79
N LEU A 77 -11.24 5.10 1.77
CA LEU A 77 -10.70 5.64 0.53
C LEU A 77 -10.81 7.17 0.57
N GLY A 78 -9.69 7.86 0.43
CA GLY A 78 -9.63 9.32 0.37
C GLY A 78 -9.57 9.84 -1.05
N SER A 79 -10.54 10.66 -1.45
CA SER A 79 -10.43 11.56 -2.60
C SER A 79 -9.95 12.95 -2.14
N GLU A 80 -9.97 13.94 -3.03
CA GLU A 80 -9.66 15.34 -2.69
C GLU A 80 -10.67 15.95 -1.72
N THR A 81 -11.94 15.53 -1.78
CA THR A 81 -13.04 16.22 -1.08
C THR A 81 -13.93 15.29 -0.25
N HIS A 82 -13.77 13.97 -0.40
CA HIS A 82 -14.70 13.02 0.18
C HIS A 82 -14.01 11.74 0.65
N LEU A 83 -14.60 11.12 1.68
CA LEU A 83 -14.14 9.84 2.24
C LEU A 83 -15.20 8.78 2.01
N THR A 84 -14.80 7.64 1.46
CA THR A 84 -15.69 6.49 1.27
C THR A 84 -15.12 5.25 1.96
N VAL A 85 -15.93 4.20 2.11
CA VAL A 85 -15.52 2.95 2.74
C VAL A 85 -15.50 1.83 1.71
N LEU A 86 -14.41 1.08 1.67
CA LEU A 86 -14.27 -0.15 0.92
C LEU A 86 -14.01 -1.31 1.88
N PHE A 87 -14.64 -2.46 1.68
CA PHE A 87 -14.33 -3.65 2.45
C PHE A 87 -14.49 -4.94 1.66
N SER A 88 -13.96 -6.03 2.18
CA SER A 88 -14.16 -7.39 1.68
C SER A 88 -14.49 -8.33 2.83
N THR A 89 -15.09 -9.48 2.51
CA THR A 89 -15.19 -10.61 3.44
C THR A 89 -13.96 -11.53 3.36
N GLU A 90 -13.10 -11.33 2.37
CA GLU A 90 -11.89 -12.11 2.19
C GLU A 90 -10.76 -11.60 3.10
N LYS A 91 -10.47 -12.37 4.15
CA LYS A 91 -9.43 -12.02 5.13
C LYS A 91 -8.03 -12.13 4.56
N ARG A 92 -7.81 -12.95 3.53
CA ARG A 92 -6.49 -13.11 2.92
C ARG A 92 -6.01 -11.89 2.13
N LEU A 93 -6.87 -10.90 1.92
CA LEU A 93 -6.49 -9.59 1.37
C LEU A 93 -5.62 -8.75 2.30
N VAL A 94 -5.60 -9.15 3.57
CA VAL A 94 -4.80 -8.54 4.61
C VAL A 94 -3.96 -9.60 5.31
N SER A 95 -2.67 -9.35 5.36
CA SER A 95 -1.72 -10.15 6.14
C SER A 95 -0.82 -9.20 6.92
N PRO A 96 -0.30 -9.63 8.08
CA PRO A 96 0.86 -8.98 8.69
C PRO A 96 2.00 -8.88 7.66
N GLU A 97 2.88 -7.89 7.83
CA GLU A 97 4.12 -7.78 7.06
C GLU A 97 4.89 -9.09 7.20
N THR A 98 5.19 -9.75 6.08
CA THR A 98 6.03 -10.96 6.08
C THR A 98 7.51 -10.55 6.15
N PRO A 99 8.41 -11.45 6.56
CA PRO A 99 9.85 -11.21 6.46
C PRO A 99 10.30 -10.81 5.04
N ALA A 100 9.63 -11.33 4.00
CA ALA A 100 9.94 -10.96 2.63
C ALA A 100 9.39 -9.59 2.24
N ASP A 101 8.24 -9.16 2.78
CA ASP A 101 7.76 -7.79 2.61
C ASP A 101 8.72 -6.77 3.27
N GLN A 102 9.20 -7.09 4.47
CA GLN A 102 10.26 -6.34 5.13
C GLN A 102 11.53 -6.31 4.26
N ALA A 103 11.92 -7.45 3.67
CA ALA A 103 13.06 -7.54 2.78
C ALA A 103 12.93 -6.68 1.52
N LYS A 104 11.75 -6.71 0.85
CA LYS A 104 11.46 -5.83 -0.31
C LYS A 104 11.60 -4.36 0.07
N ARG A 105 11.11 -3.97 1.25
CA ARG A 105 11.17 -2.59 1.76
C ARG A 105 12.60 -2.16 2.08
N VAL A 106 13.35 -2.98 2.82
CA VAL A 106 14.76 -2.70 3.10
C VAL A 106 15.54 -2.61 1.79
N PHE A 107 15.35 -3.55 0.86
CA PHE A 107 16.01 -3.52 -0.44
C PHE A 107 15.72 -2.20 -1.19
N ARG A 108 14.47 -1.74 -1.20
CA ARG A 108 14.06 -0.48 -1.83
C ARG A 108 14.73 0.76 -1.23
N LYS A 109 15.07 0.75 0.06
CA LYS A 109 15.85 1.83 0.70
C LYS A 109 17.23 2.02 0.07
N PHE A 110 17.80 0.96 -0.51
CA PHE A 110 19.09 0.96 -1.21
C PHE A 110 18.95 1.06 -2.74
N ASP A 111 17.72 1.13 -3.26
CA ASP A 111 17.36 1.36 -4.67
C ASP A 111 16.54 2.66 -4.79
N PRO A 112 17.19 3.83 -4.67
CA PRO A 112 16.49 5.12 -4.69
C PRO A 112 15.85 5.43 -6.05
N GLU A 113 16.31 4.79 -7.11
CA GLU A 113 15.78 4.96 -8.47
C GLU A 113 14.60 4.01 -8.77
N GLY A 114 14.36 3.00 -7.91
CA GLY A 114 13.27 2.04 -8.07
C GLY A 114 13.44 1.15 -9.30
N ASN A 115 14.68 0.84 -9.68
CA ASN A 115 14.99 0.04 -10.86
C ASN A 115 14.94 -1.49 -10.60
N ASP A 116 14.52 -1.91 -9.41
CA ASP A 116 14.50 -3.31 -8.97
C ASP A 116 15.90 -3.96 -8.87
N PHE A 117 16.95 -3.16 -8.68
CA PHE A 117 18.31 -3.64 -8.42
C PHE A 117 19.11 -2.71 -7.50
N ILE A 118 20.14 -3.25 -6.85
CA ILE A 118 21.11 -2.47 -6.08
C ILE A 118 22.54 -2.75 -6.55
N PRO A 119 23.47 -1.79 -6.40
CA PRO A 119 24.90 -2.05 -6.51
C PRO A 119 25.36 -3.15 -5.55
N ALA A 120 26.18 -4.09 -6.05
CA ALA A 120 26.60 -5.27 -5.28
C ALA A 120 27.54 -4.96 -4.09
N ASN A 121 28.01 -3.72 -3.95
CA ASN A 121 28.71 -3.25 -2.74
C ASN A 121 27.75 -2.93 -1.59
N LEU A 122 26.47 -2.63 -1.86
CA LEU A 122 25.45 -2.35 -0.83
C LEU A 122 24.81 -3.61 -0.25
N LEU A 123 25.09 -4.79 -0.84
CA LEU A 123 24.51 -6.06 -0.38
C LEU A 123 24.82 -6.35 1.10
N GLN A 124 26.01 -5.99 1.58
CA GLN A 124 26.38 -6.18 2.98
C GLN A 124 25.47 -5.38 3.91
N ASP A 125 25.19 -4.12 3.57
CA ASP A 125 24.36 -3.23 4.38
C ASP A 125 22.91 -3.72 4.41
N VAL A 126 22.38 -4.19 3.26
CA VAL A 126 21.05 -4.80 3.17
C VAL A 126 20.94 -6.04 4.06
N LEU A 127 21.92 -6.95 4.00
CA LEU A 127 21.92 -8.17 4.81
C LEU A 127 22.05 -7.88 6.30
N ALA A 128 22.82 -6.85 6.66
CA ALA A 128 22.97 -6.40 8.04
C ALA A 128 21.66 -5.79 8.58
N GLU A 129 20.99 -4.94 7.79
CA GLU A 129 19.71 -4.33 8.17
C GLU A 129 18.58 -5.38 8.29
N LEU A 130 18.63 -6.45 7.49
CA LEU A 130 17.70 -7.58 7.58
C LEU A 130 18.08 -8.62 8.66
N GLY A 131 19.24 -8.49 9.30
CA GLY A 131 19.74 -9.48 10.26
C GLY A 131 19.98 -10.87 9.65
N LEU A 132 20.20 -10.95 8.33
CA LEU A 132 20.37 -12.20 7.60
C LEU A 132 21.79 -12.76 7.69
N VAL A 133 22.80 -11.91 7.86
CA VAL A 133 24.22 -12.33 7.87
C VAL A 133 25.03 -11.56 8.92
N THR A 134 25.94 -12.27 9.60
CA THR A 134 26.83 -11.71 10.63
C THR A 134 28.32 -11.72 10.26
N ASP A 135 28.75 -12.45 9.22
CA ASP A 135 30.17 -12.60 8.85
C ASP A 135 30.49 -12.22 7.39
N ALA A 136 31.66 -11.59 7.18
CA ALA A 136 32.10 -11.08 5.87
C ALA A 136 32.39 -12.19 4.84
N ASN A 137 32.66 -13.42 5.29
CA ASN A 137 32.92 -14.54 4.38
C ASN A 137 31.61 -15.04 3.74
N CYS A 138 30.53 -15.12 4.52
CA CYS A 138 29.19 -15.46 4.04
C CYS A 138 28.70 -14.43 3.01
N VAL A 139 28.89 -13.13 3.27
CA VAL A 139 28.52 -12.06 2.31
C VAL A 139 29.19 -12.26 0.95
N ASN A 140 30.48 -12.60 0.93
CA ASN A 140 31.20 -12.85 -0.34
C ASN A 140 30.68 -14.07 -1.10
N ILE A 141 30.22 -15.11 -0.40
CA ILE A 141 29.62 -16.30 -1.02
C ILE A 141 28.26 -15.94 -1.63
N VAL A 142 27.40 -15.26 -0.87
CA VAL A 142 26.08 -14.80 -1.33
C VAL A 142 26.23 -13.86 -2.52
N LYS A 143 27.18 -12.91 -2.46
CA LYS A 143 27.46 -11.98 -3.56
C LYS A 143 27.79 -12.71 -4.86
N LYS A 144 28.67 -13.71 -4.80
CA LYS A 144 29.03 -14.53 -5.98
C LYS A 144 27.84 -15.34 -6.51
N LYS A 145 26.90 -15.73 -5.64
CA LYS A 145 25.71 -16.48 -6.03
C LYS A 145 24.65 -15.58 -6.67
N LEU A 146 24.50 -14.36 -6.18
CA LEU A 146 23.50 -13.40 -6.67
C LEU A 146 23.97 -12.60 -7.90
N ASP A 147 25.28 -12.41 -8.06
CA ASP A 147 25.93 -11.74 -9.18
C ASP A 147 26.86 -12.72 -9.93
N THR A 148 26.28 -13.78 -10.50
CA THR A 148 27.03 -14.84 -11.21
C THR A 148 27.78 -14.34 -12.44
N GLU A 149 27.26 -13.28 -13.08
CA GLU A 149 27.84 -12.67 -14.27
C GLU A 149 28.85 -11.55 -13.93
N ASN A 150 29.03 -11.25 -12.64
CA ASN A 150 29.93 -10.21 -12.14
C ASN A 150 29.66 -8.83 -12.78
N LEU A 151 28.38 -8.51 -12.95
CA LEU A 151 27.87 -7.25 -13.47
C LEU A 151 27.98 -6.13 -12.44
N GLY A 152 28.24 -6.46 -11.17
CA GLY A 152 28.32 -5.50 -10.07
C GLY A 152 26.96 -5.06 -9.55
N ILE A 153 25.89 -5.76 -9.90
CA ILE A 153 24.51 -5.47 -9.48
C ILE A 153 23.84 -6.72 -8.89
N ILE A 154 22.88 -6.50 -8.01
CA ILE A 154 22.03 -7.54 -7.42
C ILE A 154 20.59 -7.23 -7.79
N LEU A 155 19.94 -8.14 -8.50
CA LEU A 155 18.53 -8.01 -8.86
C LEU A 155 17.66 -8.33 -7.64
N ARG A 156 16.59 -7.54 -7.43
CA ARG A 156 15.63 -7.80 -6.36
C ARG A 156 15.04 -9.20 -6.47
N THR A 157 14.66 -9.64 -7.68
CA THR A 157 14.12 -11.00 -7.91
C THR A 157 15.07 -12.08 -7.42
N ASN A 158 16.34 -12.04 -7.83
CA ASN A 158 17.34 -13.03 -7.43
C ASN A 158 17.56 -13.02 -5.91
N PHE A 159 17.58 -11.84 -5.29
CA PHE A 159 17.70 -11.71 -3.84
C PHE A 159 16.49 -12.34 -3.11
N MET A 160 15.27 -12.05 -3.59
CA MET A 160 14.05 -12.59 -3.00
C MET A 160 13.97 -14.11 -3.16
N ASP A 161 14.34 -14.65 -4.32
CA ASP A 161 14.33 -16.09 -4.56
C ASP A 161 15.35 -16.84 -3.70
N GLU A 162 16.50 -16.23 -3.39
CA GLU A 162 17.54 -16.84 -2.56
C GLU A 162 17.14 -16.91 -1.08
N PHE A 163 16.59 -15.83 -0.52
CA PHE A 163 16.32 -15.72 0.91
C PHE A 163 14.87 -16.01 1.30
N PHE A 164 13.94 -15.92 0.36
CA PHE A 164 12.50 -16.05 0.57
C PHE A 164 11.81 -16.87 -0.55
N PRO A 165 12.26 -18.11 -0.85
CA PRO A 165 11.78 -18.90 -2.00
C PRO A 165 10.33 -19.39 -1.89
N GLU A 166 9.78 -19.49 -0.68
CA GLU A 166 8.46 -20.08 -0.41
C GLU A 166 7.44 -19.04 0.07
N GLU A 167 7.27 -17.91 -0.62
CA GLU A 167 6.09 -17.07 -0.35
C GLU A 167 4.87 -17.64 -1.10
N PRO A 168 3.95 -18.38 -0.44
CA PRO A 168 2.68 -18.73 -1.07
C PRO A 168 1.95 -17.44 -1.43
N ARG A 169 1.34 -17.40 -2.63
CA ARG A 169 0.37 -16.34 -2.96
C ARG A 169 -0.74 -16.39 -1.92
N THR A 170 -0.71 -15.45 -0.97
CA THR A 170 -1.70 -15.38 0.11
C THR A 170 -3.01 -14.79 -0.42
N CYS A 171 -2.93 -13.78 -1.30
CA CYS A 171 -4.07 -13.13 -1.92
C CYS A 171 -4.71 -14.04 -2.98
N PRO A 172 -6.04 -14.25 -2.95
CA PRO A 172 -6.73 -14.98 -3.99
C PRO A 172 -6.80 -14.18 -5.30
N ASP A 173 -6.89 -14.90 -6.42
CA ASP A 173 -7.02 -14.30 -7.75
C ASP A 173 -8.36 -13.58 -7.94
N THR A 174 -9.40 -14.00 -7.21
CA THR A 174 -10.72 -13.35 -7.24
C THR A 174 -11.28 -13.17 -5.84
N PHE A 175 -11.96 -12.04 -5.61
CA PHE A 175 -12.56 -11.72 -4.32
C PHE A 175 -13.68 -10.69 -4.45
N PRO A 176 -14.68 -10.68 -3.54
CA PRO A 176 -15.69 -9.65 -3.52
C PRO A 176 -15.16 -8.37 -2.87
N LEU A 177 -15.58 -7.23 -3.37
CA LEU A 177 -15.43 -5.91 -2.74
C LEU A 177 -16.80 -5.31 -2.52
N TYR A 178 -16.91 -4.47 -1.49
CA TYR A 178 -18.11 -3.73 -1.15
C TYR A 178 -17.71 -2.29 -0.94
N HIS A 179 -18.42 -1.37 -1.60
CA HIS A 179 -18.20 0.06 -1.49
C HIS A 179 -19.41 0.74 -0.88
N TYR A 180 -19.16 1.59 0.10
CA TYR A 180 -20.15 2.48 0.70
C TYR A 180 -19.66 3.92 0.57
N ASN A 181 -20.40 4.76 -0.16
CA ASN A 181 -19.96 6.12 -0.41
C ASN A 181 -20.31 7.09 0.73
N GLY A 182 -21.21 6.77 1.66
CA GLY A 182 -21.55 7.67 2.77
C GLY A 182 -22.41 8.90 2.45
N LEU A 183 -22.77 9.16 1.18
CA LEU A 183 -23.56 10.34 0.81
C LEU A 183 -25.06 10.08 0.96
N GLN A 184 -25.81 11.11 1.37
CA GLN A 184 -27.25 10.98 1.58
C GLN A 184 -27.99 10.49 0.33
N HIS A 185 -27.61 10.97 -0.86
CA HIS A 185 -28.24 10.58 -2.12
C HIS A 185 -28.01 9.11 -2.50
N SER A 186 -27.05 8.44 -1.86
CA SER A 186 -26.78 7.02 -2.06
C SER A 186 -27.47 6.13 -1.03
N ASN A 187 -28.08 6.73 0.00
CA ASN A 187 -28.85 6.04 1.02
C ASN A 187 -30.35 6.16 0.72
N LEU A 188 -30.80 5.51 -0.37
CA LEU A 188 -32.21 5.54 -0.77
C LEU A 188 -33.09 4.97 0.36
N GLU A 189 -34.27 5.57 0.56
CA GLU A 189 -35.21 5.19 1.61
C GLU A 189 -34.63 5.22 3.05
N ASN A 190 -33.59 6.03 3.31
CA ASN A 190 -32.86 6.06 4.58
C ASN A 190 -32.22 4.71 4.97
N LYS A 191 -31.93 3.85 3.99
CA LYS A 191 -31.20 2.59 4.21
C LYS A 191 -29.76 2.75 3.74
N VAL A 192 -28.84 2.13 4.48
CA VAL A 192 -27.45 2.00 4.06
C VAL A 192 -27.38 1.10 2.84
N ILE A 193 -26.88 1.62 1.72
CA ILE A 193 -26.70 0.87 0.48
C ILE A 193 -25.22 0.80 0.17
N TYR A 194 -24.74 -0.42 -0.10
CA TYR A 194 -23.40 -0.67 -0.62
C TYR A 194 -23.48 -1.27 -2.02
N HIS A 195 -22.47 -1.00 -2.83
CA HIS A 195 -22.28 -1.59 -4.15
C HIS A 195 -21.29 -2.74 -4.06
N LYS A 196 -21.64 -3.90 -4.64
CA LYS A 196 -20.78 -5.06 -4.67
C LYS A 196 -19.98 -5.10 -5.96
N GLY A 197 -18.67 -5.23 -5.85
CA GLY A 197 -17.75 -5.48 -6.95
C GLY A 197 -17.21 -6.89 -6.90
N GLN A 198 -17.06 -7.55 -8.05
CA GLN A 198 -16.26 -8.76 -8.17
C GLN A 198 -14.89 -8.40 -8.73
N ALA A 199 -13.86 -8.55 -7.90
CA ALA A 199 -12.48 -8.23 -8.27
C ALA A 199 -11.76 -9.47 -8.84
N VAL A 200 -10.86 -9.22 -9.78
CA VAL A 200 -9.94 -10.20 -10.38
C VAL A 200 -8.53 -9.59 -10.44
N LEU A 201 -7.51 -10.35 -10.04
CA LEU A 201 -6.11 -9.98 -10.20
C LEU A 201 -5.57 -10.61 -11.48
N LEU A 202 -5.19 -9.78 -12.45
CA LEU A 202 -4.68 -10.23 -13.73
C LEU A 202 -3.21 -10.66 -13.66
N GLU A 203 -2.84 -11.69 -14.43
CA GLU A 203 -1.46 -12.17 -14.49
C GLU A 203 -0.56 -11.31 -15.42
N CYS A 204 -1.14 -10.66 -16.44
CA CYS A 204 -0.39 -9.93 -17.47
C CYS A 204 -0.22 -8.43 -17.19
N THR A 205 0.95 -7.91 -17.57
CA THR A 205 1.34 -6.50 -17.44
C THR A 205 0.82 -5.67 -18.60
N ILE A 206 -0.49 -5.43 -18.67
CA ILE A 206 -0.98 -4.28 -19.43
C ILE A 206 -1.25 -3.20 -18.39
N LYS A 207 -0.36 -2.20 -18.31
CA LYS A 207 -0.64 -0.93 -17.61
C LYS A 207 -1.76 -0.22 -18.38
N GLY A 208 -2.98 -0.73 -18.28
CA GLY A 208 -4.18 -0.01 -18.67
C GLY A 208 -4.43 1.05 -17.61
N ILE A 209 -3.65 2.14 -17.65
CA ILE A 209 -3.89 3.31 -16.82
C ILE A 209 -5.15 3.96 -17.39
N MET A 210 -6.29 3.70 -16.76
CA MET A 210 -7.52 4.44 -17.06
C MET A 210 -7.62 5.60 -16.07
N GLU A 211 -6.95 6.72 -16.38
CA GLU A 211 -7.03 7.97 -15.59
C GLU A 211 -8.49 8.44 -15.38
N SER A 212 -9.42 8.00 -16.25
CA SER A 212 -10.84 8.30 -16.16
C SER A 212 -11.60 7.54 -15.06
N ASN A 213 -10.95 6.66 -14.28
CA ASN A 213 -11.60 5.85 -13.26
C ASN A 213 -10.93 6.00 -11.88
N PRO A 214 -11.32 7.01 -11.07
CA PRO A 214 -10.75 7.25 -9.74
C PRO A 214 -10.81 6.03 -8.80
N MET A 215 -11.89 5.24 -8.88
CA MET A 215 -12.05 4.01 -8.10
C MET A 215 -11.00 2.97 -8.49
N LEU A 216 -10.80 2.73 -9.77
CA LEU A 216 -9.80 1.76 -10.21
C LEU A 216 -8.37 2.24 -9.89
N THR A 217 -8.07 3.52 -10.11
CA THR A 217 -6.72 4.07 -9.89
C THR A 217 -6.32 4.02 -8.42
N VAL A 218 -7.22 4.32 -7.48
CA VAL A 218 -6.91 4.20 -6.04
C VAL A 218 -6.69 2.73 -5.64
N LEU A 219 -7.46 1.79 -6.19
CA LEU A 219 -7.30 0.37 -5.85
C LEU A 219 -6.03 -0.22 -6.44
N GLN A 220 -5.58 0.30 -7.58
CA GLN A 220 -4.30 -0.08 -8.20
C GLN A 220 -3.08 0.32 -7.36
N THR A 221 -3.20 1.26 -6.40
CA THR A 221 -2.08 1.56 -5.49
C THR A 221 -1.82 0.45 -4.47
N LYS A 222 -2.82 -0.40 -4.21
CA LYS A 222 -2.69 -1.62 -3.40
C LYS A 222 -2.59 -2.89 -4.24
N TRP A 223 -3.42 -2.99 -5.27
CA TRP A 223 -3.49 -4.15 -6.17
C TRP A 223 -3.22 -3.70 -7.61
N PRO A 224 -1.95 -3.59 -8.03
CA PRO A 224 -1.58 -2.99 -9.32
C PRO A 224 -2.24 -3.61 -10.56
N ARG A 225 -2.76 -4.84 -10.44
CA ARG A 225 -3.35 -5.63 -11.54
C ARG A 225 -4.82 -5.97 -11.31
N ILE A 226 -5.50 -5.20 -10.47
CA ILE A 226 -6.92 -5.42 -10.19
C ILE A 226 -7.80 -4.94 -11.35
N GLU A 227 -8.78 -5.75 -11.71
CA GLU A 227 -9.98 -5.34 -12.43
C GLU A 227 -11.21 -5.66 -11.60
N ILE A 228 -12.29 -4.89 -11.78
CA ILE A 228 -13.49 -5.01 -10.96
C ILE A 228 -14.72 -4.83 -11.82
N GLN A 229 -15.67 -5.75 -11.67
CA GLN A 229 -17.01 -5.61 -12.21
C GLN A 229 -17.99 -5.29 -11.09
N TRP A 230 -18.56 -4.09 -11.10
CA TRP A 230 -19.56 -3.64 -10.13
C TRP A 230 -20.97 -4.06 -10.53
N ASP A 231 -21.80 -4.37 -9.54
CA ASP A 231 -23.21 -4.76 -9.70
C ASP A 231 -24.07 -3.71 -10.42
N ILE A 232 -23.74 -2.43 -10.25
CA ILE A 232 -24.41 -1.30 -10.91
C ILE A 232 -23.98 -1.08 -12.37
N GLY A 233 -23.07 -1.89 -12.92
CA GLY A 233 -22.60 -1.78 -14.30
C GLY A 233 -21.71 -0.56 -14.59
N GLN A 234 -21.39 0.24 -13.58
CA GLN A 234 -20.50 1.39 -13.64
C GLN A 234 -19.61 1.47 -12.40
N ASN A 235 -18.58 2.30 -12.43
CA ASN A 235 -17.72 2.49 -11.27
C ASN A 235 -18.41 3.35 -10.20
N PRO A 236 -18.40 2.94 -8.92
CA PRO A 236 -18.86 3.79 -7.83
C PRO A 236 -18.02 5.07 -7.76
N SER A 237 -18.69 6.19 -7.45
CA SER A 237 -18.03 7.46 -7.26
C SER A 237 -17.22 7.48 -5.96
N LEU A 238 -16.05 8.09 -6.00
CA LEU A 238 -15.30 8.47 -4.80
C LEU A 238 -15.70 9.87 -4.28
N ASN A 239 -16.58 10.58 -4.99
CA ASN A 239 -17.09 11.92 -4.68
C ASN A 239 -18.62 11.99 -4.65
#